data_AF-A0A522FKE5-F1
#
_entry.id   AF-A0A522FKE5-F1
#
_cell.length_a   1.000
_cell.length_b   1.000
_cell.length_c   1.000
_cell.angle_alpha   90.00
_cell.angle_beta   90.00
_cell.angle_gamma   90.00
#
_symmetry.space_group_name_H-M   'P 1'
#
loop_
_entity.id
_entity.type
_entity.pdbx_description
1 polymer ?
#
loop_
_entity_poly.entity_id
_entity_poly.type
_entity_poly.pdbx_seq_one_letter_code
_entity_poly.pdbx_strand_id
1 'polypeptide(L)'
;MEVDRKKVQVCTRCVMDNISDSTIIFEADGTCNYCNDALKAIDTVYFPDESGKRTLEAMIDRIRKEGKGKQYDCLMGISGGLDSSYVAYLGHKYGLRVLLLHIDDGFDSKVTTENISRICNTFKLDLIVERPDEAQFNDLVRAFILAGVPDICLLQDSVLFSILYRTAVKNKIGYFLSGFNFSLESITQSGMDYTDRLHIRDIHRKFGQVPWTGKLKLFSIFDKRIKYGFFHNIKSFKPLFFLDFNAGRAFSELNEACGYEFYGNKHCESTLIKFLQVYYLPFKFNIDKRKSHYSSMIVSGQLTRKEAMEKLKEPQFDDLIFNQEIDFVLNKIGMTKDDFDRIMSEPPRLHSDYRTSYVNKMTATILKMRKKLLGY
;
A
#
# COMPACT_ATOMS: atom_id res chain seq x y z
N MET A 1 -18.53 -32.07 2.30
CA MET A 1 -18.90 -30.80 2.96
C MET A 1 -19.22 -29.81 1.87
N GLU A 2 -20.50 -29.59 1.61
CA GLU A 2 -20.97 -28.56 0.68
C GLU A 2 -20.51 -27.20 1.19
N VAL A 3 -19.68 -26.52 0.39
CA VAL A 3 -19.36 -25.11 0.64
C VAL A 3 -20.64 -24.35 0.36
N ASP A 4 -21.27 -23.83 1.42
CA ASP A 4 -22.40 -22.91 1.34
C ASP A 4 -22.00 -21.74 0.41
N ARG A 5 -22.42 -21.82 -0.86
CA ARG A 5 -22.17 -20.76 -1.84
C ARG A 5 -23.08 -19.61 -1.47
N LYS A 6 -22.62 -18.76 -0.53
CA LYS A 6 -23.24 -17.46 -0.24
C LYS A 6 -23.63 -16.82 -1.58
N LYS A 7 -24.90 -16.48 -1.73
CA LYS A 7 -25.40 -15.82 -2.94
C LYS A 7 -24.53 -14.59 -3.22
N VAL A 8 -24.08 -14.45 -4.46
CA VAL A 8 -23.31 -13.28 -4.89
C VAL A 8 -24.18 -12.04 -4.71
N GLN A 9 -23.67 -11.06 -3.98
CA GLN A 9 -24.36 -9.82 -3.68
C GLN A 9 -23.38 -8.65 -3.78
N VAL A 10 -23.87 -7.54 -4.34
CA VAL A 10 -23.15 -6.26 -4.42
C VAL A 10 -23.80 -5.29 -3.45
N CYS A 11 -22.99 -4.49 -2.77
CA CYS A 11 -23.45 -3.47 -1.84
C CYS A 11 -24.36 -2.44 -2.53
N THR A 12 -25.44 -2.04 -1.86
CA THR A 12 -26.39 -1.03 -2.36
C THR A 12 -25.88 0.39 -2.21
N ARG A 13 -24.97 0.65 -1.25
CA ARG A 13 -24.35 1.98 -1.01
C ARG A 13 -23.03 2.17 -1.75
N CYS A 14 -22.11 1.22 -1.64
CA CYS A 14 -20.83 1.24 -2.35
C CYS A 14 -20.84 0.23 -3.51
N VAL A 15 -19.68 -0.29 -3.92
CA VAL A 15 -19.54 -1.27 -5.02
C VAL A 15 -18.80 -2.55 -4.61
N MET A 16 -18.56 -2.74 -3.31
CA MET A 16 -18.00 -4.00 -2.79
C MET A 16 -18.98 -5.17 -2.97
N ASP A 17 -18.43 -6.35 -3.24
CA ASP A 17 -19.18 -7.60 -3.38
C ASP A 17 -18.43 -8.77 -2.74
N ASN A 18 -19.15 -9.84 -2.44
CA ASN A 18 -18.63 -11.03 -1.76
C ASN A 18 -18.02 -12.09 -2.70
N ILE A 19 -17.76 -11.77 -3.97
CA ILE A 19 -17.28 -12.78 -4.94
C ILE A 19 -15.86 -13.25 -4.58
N SER A 20 -14.98 -12.29 -4.27
CA SER A 20 -13.58 -12.56 -3.94
C SER A 20 -13.23 -12.36 -2.46
N ASP A 21 -14.22 -11.98 -1.64
CA ASP A 21 -14.03 -11.69 -0.21
C ASP A 21 -15.18 -12.30 0.62
N SER A 22 -14.89 -13.45 1.20
CA SER A 22 -15.82 -14.18 2.07
C SER A 22 -16.11 -13.50 3.41
N THR A 23 -15.31 -12.49 3.78
CA THR A 23 -15.45 -11.73 5.02
C THR A 23 -16.51 -10.63 4.93
N ILE A 24 -17.03 -10.36 3.72
CA ILE A 24 -18.12 -9.41 3.52
C ILE A 24 -19.42 -9.96 4.09
N ILE A 25 -20.05 -9.12 4.91
CA ILE A 25 -21.36 -9.35 5.51
C ILE A 25 -22.26 -8.20 5.06
N PHE A 26 -23.44 -8.55 4.58
CA PHE A 26 -24.47 -7.60 4.18
C PHE A 26 -25.53 -7.49 5.28
N GLU A 27 -25.90 -6.26 5.60
CA GLU A 27 -27.05 -5.94 6.43
C GLU A 27 -28.36 -6.13 5.65
N ALA A 28 -29.49 -6.11 6.35
CA ALA A 28 -30.82 -6.29 5.74
C ALA A 28 -31.16 -5.22 4.68
N ASP A 29 -30.58 -4.01 4.79
CA ASP A 29 -30.73 -2.91 3.82
C ASP A 29 -29.83 -3.06 2.58
N GLY A 30 -29.06 -4.15 2.50
CA GLY A 30 -28.15 -4.45 1.39
C GLY A 30 -26.78 -3.77 1.48
N THR A 31 -26.48 -3.09 2.58
CA THR A 31 -25.17 -2.44 2.77
C THR A 31 -24.14 -3.37 3.39
N CYS A 32 -22.86 -3.20 3.04
CA CYS A 32 -21.79 -4.08 3.50
C CYS A 32 -21.09 -3.55 4.75
N ASN A 33 -20.55 -4.46 5.56
CA ASN A 33 -19.79 -4.15 6.76
C ASN A 33 -18.63 -3.16 6.52
N TYR A 34 -17.93 -3.24 5.39
CA TYR A 34 -16.81 -2.33 5.10
C TYR A 34 -17.22 -0.86 5.01
N CYS A 35 -18.25 -0.53 4.23
CA CYS A 35 -18.67 0.87 4.11
C CYS A 35 -19.39 1.34 5.37
N ASN A 36 -20.09 0.44 6.07
CA ASN A 36 -20.68 0.74 7.37
C ASN A 36 -19.61 1.07 8.42
N ASP A 37 -18.53 0.30 8.50
CA ASP A 37 -17.44 0.52 9.44
C ASP A 37 -16.65 1.80 9.10
N ALA A 38 -16.40 2.07 7.81
CA ALA A 38 -15.75 3.29 7.37
C ALA A 38 -16.58 4.55 7.72
N LEU A 39 -17.91 4.50 7.51
CA LEU A 39 -18.82 5.59 7.89
C LEU A 39 -18.93 5.77 9.40
N LYS A 40 -18.90 4.70 10.20
CA LYS A 40 -18.87 4.81 11.66
C LYS A 40 -17.58 5.45 12.17
N ALA A 41 -16.46 5.18 11.49
CA ALA A 41 -15.16 5.70 11.88
C ALA A 41 -14.94 7.16 11.47
N ILE A 42 -15.65 7.67 10.45
CA ILE A 42 -15.35 8.95 9.78
C ILE A 42 -15.20 10.10 10.77
N ASP A 43 -16.15 10.26 11.70
CA ASP A 43 -16.19 11.36 12.68
C ASP A 43 -15.08 11.27 13.75
N THR A 44 -14.38 10.15 13.83
CA THR A 44 -13.33 9.89 14.84
C THR A 44 -11.92 9.89 14.26
N VAL A 45 -11.77 9.70 12.95
CA VAL A 45 -10.47 9.57 12.31
C VAL A 45 -10.24 10.61 11.23
N TYR A 46 -11.27 11.09 10.54
CA TYR A 46 -11.15 11.97 9.39
C TYR A 46 -11.69 13.36 9.71
N PHE A 47 -10.79 14.34 9.67
CA PHE A 47 -11.07 15.73 10.04
C PHE A 47 -10.70 16.63 8.86
N PRO A 48 -11.56 16.74 7.83
CA PRO A 48 -11.28 17.55 6.64
C PRO A 48 -11.49 19.06 6.84
N ASP A 49 -11.85 19.49 8.05
CA ASP A 49 -12.22 20.87 8.37
C ASP A 49 -11.08 21.66 9.06
N GLU A 50 -11.39 22.88 9.50
CA GLU A 50 -10.45 23.74 10.21
C GLU A 50 -9.92 23.13 11.53
N SER A 51 -10.66 22.23 12.17
CA SER A 51 -10.18 21.53 13.37
C SER A 51 -9.07 20.54 13.03
N GLY A 52 -9.22 19.83 11.90
CA GLY A 52 -8.20 18.97 11.34
C GLY A 52 -6.94 19.76 10.97
N LYS A 53 -7.11 20.87 10.25
CA LYS A 53 -6.00 21.75 9.88
C LYS A 53 -5.20 22.25 11.08
N ARG A 54 -5.86 22.70 12.16
CA ARG A 54 -5.19 23.10 13.42
C ARG A 54 -4.42 21.93 14.05
N THR A 55 -4.98 20.72 14.00
CA THR A 55 -4.32 19.52 14.51
C THR A 55 -3.08 19.17 13.69
N LEU A 56 -3.17 19.29 12.37
CA LEU A 56 -2.04 19.12 11.45
C LEU A 56 -0.92 20.11 11.74
N GLU A 57 -1.25 21.41 11.81
CA GLU A 57 -0.29 22.48 12.10
C GLU A 57 0.39 22.28 13.47
N ALA A 58 -0.37 21.94 14.51
CA ALA A 58 0.17 21.63 15.83
C ALA A 58 1.13 20.43 15.81
N MET A 59 0.81 19.38 15.03
CA MET A 59 1.68 18.23 14.87
C MET A 59 2.97 18.58 14.11
N ILE A 60 2.87 19.39 13.07
CA ILE A 60 4.01 19.89 12.30
C ILE A 60 4.94 20.71 13.20
N ASP A 61 4.40 21.62 14.01
CA ASP A 61 5.17 22.41 14.95
C ASP A 61 5.88 21.55 15.99
N ARG A 62 5.20 20.50 16.47
CA ARG A 62 5.81 19.49 17.35
C ARG A 62 6.97 18.77 16.66
N ILE A 63 6.77 18.31 15.43
CA ILE A 63 7.80 17.62 14.64
C ILE A 63 9.02 18.53 14.47
N ARG A 64 8.81 19.81 14.10
CA ARG A 64 9.87 20.80 13.94
C ARG A 64 10.61 21.07 15.26
N LYS A 65 9.89 21.20 16.37
CA LYS A 65 10.46 21.41 17.71
C LYS A 65 11.35 20.23 18.14
N GLU A 66 10.86 19.01 17.97
CA GLU A 66 11.62 17.78 18.30
C GLU A 66 12.75 17.47 17.29
N GLY A 67 12.69 18.08 16.10
CA GLY A 67 13.72 18.03 15.05
C GLY A 67 14.84 19.06 15.18
N LYS A 68 14.72 20.03 16.10
CA LYS A 68 15.71 21.10 16.29
C LYS A 68 17.12 20.52 16.54
N GLY A 69 18.09 20.99 15.78
CA GLY A 69 19.49 20.53 15.85
C GLY A 69 19.80 19.21 15.13
N LYS A 70 18.80 18.56 14.51
CA LYS A 70 18.99 17.40 13.62
C LYS A 70 19.07 17.85 12.17
N GLN A 71 19.54 16.99 11.27
CA GLN A 71 19.51 17.27 9.83
C GLN A 71 18.08 17.20 9.27
N TYR A 72 17.28 16.24 9.74
CA TYR A 72 15.91 15.97 9.27
C TYR A 72 14.92 16.01 10.43
N ASP A 73 13.71 16.49 10.16
CA ASP A 73 12.60 16.52 11.12
C ASP A 73 11.79 15.21 11.07
N CYS A 74 11.61 14.68 9.87
CA CYS A 74 10.85 13.46 9.62
C CYS A 74 11.39 12.72 8.38
N LEU A 75 10.89 11.51 8.17
CA LEU A 75 11.21 10.70 7.01
C LEU A 75 9.94 10.12 6.39
N MET A 76 9.99 9.76 5.12
CA MET A 76 8.88 9.06 4.46
C MET A 76 9.34 8.18 3.30
N GLY A 77 8.53 7.17 3.00
CA GLY A 77 8.65 6.43 1.75
C GLY A 77 8.03 7.25 0.62
N ILE A 78 8.66 7.26 -0.56
CA ILE A 78 8.10 7.86 -1.78
C ILE A 78 8.03 6.79 -2.88
N SER A 79 6.83 6.58 -3.42
CA SER A 79 6.60 5.63 -4.53
C SER A 79 6.48 6.32 -5.89
N GLY A 80 6.43 7.65 -5.91
CA GLY A 80 6.07 8.44 -7.10
C GLY A 80 4.57 8.47 -7.39
N GLY A 81 3.75 7.78 -6.59
CA GLY A 81 2.30 7.87 -6.62
C GLY A 81 1.74 9.16 -6.03
N LEU A 82 0.47 9.47 -6.34
CA LEU A 82 -0.21 10.69 -5.90
C LEU A 82 -0.10 10.92 -4.39
N ASP A 83 -0.48 9.91 -3.61
CA ASP A 83 -0.66 10.03 -2.16
C ASP A 83 0.67 10.36 -1.45
N SER A 84 1.76 9.66 -1.81
CA SER A 84 3.10 9.91 -1.25
C SER A 84 3.70 11.21 -1.80
N SER A 85 3.51 11.52 -3.08
CA SER A 85 3.98 12.77 -3.69
C SER A 85 3.32 14.00 -3.06
N TYR A 86 2.02 13.93 -2.77
CA TYR A 86 1.29 15.02 -2.14
C TYR A 86 1.74 15.23 -0.68
N VAL A 87 2.03 14.16 0.07
CA VAL A 87 2.61 14.30 1.41
C VAL A 87 4.01 14.92 1.38
N ALA A 88 4.84 14.61 0.38
CA ALA A 88 6.14 15.26 0.20
C ALA A 88 5.98 16.76 -0.09
N TYR A 89 5.04 17.13 -0.96
CA TYR A 89 4.66 18.51 -1.24
C TYR A 89 4.16 19.25 0.01
N LEU A 90 3.30 18.63 0.83
CA LEU A 90 2.86 19.20 2.10
C LEU A 90 4.04 19.42 3.05
N GLY A 91 4.92 18.42 3.18
CA GLY A 91 6.14 18.54 3.99
C GLY A 91 6.96 19.77 3.59
N HIS A 92 7.17 19.99 2.29
CA HIS A 92 7.83 21.17 1.75
C HIS A 92 7.06 22.47 2.06
N LYS A 93 5.75 22.51 1.80
CA LYS A 93 4.87 23.68 2.03
C LYS A 93 4.89 24.15 3.48
N TYR A 94 5.01 23.22 4.42
CA TYR A 94 5.11 23.51 5.85
C TYR A 94 6.55 23.67 6.37
N GLY A 95 7.55 23.67 5.48
CA GLY A 95 8.95 23.89 5.80
C GLY A 95 9.58 22.79 6.65
N LEU A 96 9.10 21.54 6.53
CA LEU A 96 9.73 20.39 7.17
C LEU A 96 10.94 19.91 6.36
N ARG A 97 12.00 19.51 7.05
CA ARG A 97 13.14 18.83 6.44
C ARG A 97 12.84 17.34 6.37
N VAL A 98 12.25 16.93 5.26
CA VAL A 98 11.82 15.55 5.02
C VAL A 98 12.93 14.77 4.33
N LEU A 99 13.32 13.64 4.91
CA LEU A 99 14.17 12.65 4.23
C LEU A 99 13.30 11.64 3.47
N LEU A 100 13.40 11.63 2.15
CA LEU A 100 12.69 10.69 1.30
C LEU A 100 13.47 9.38 1.15
N LEU A 101 12.74 8.28 1.06
CA LEU A 101 13.29 6.95 0.81
C LEU A 101 12.47 6.25 -0.27
N HIS A 102 13.14 5.78 -1.31
CA HIS A 102 12.54 5.04 -2.42
C HIS A 102 13.21 3.67 -2.56
N ILE A 103 12.42 2.65 -2.92
CA ILE A 103 12.91 1.31 -3.25
C ILE A 103 12.84 1.13 -4.75
N ASP A 104 13.99 1.13 -5.40
CA ASP A 104 14.14 0.83 -6.82
C ASP A 104 14.39 -0.68 -6.95
N ASP A 105 13.31 -1.44 -7.08
CA ASP A 105 13.33 -2.90 -7.27
C ASP A 105 13.53 -3.31 -8.75
N GLY A 106 13.78 -2.33 -9.62
CA GLY A 106 13.96 -2.52 -11.05
C GLY A 106 12.67 -2.68 -11.85
N PHE A 107 11.49 -2.45 -11.26
CA PHE A 107 10.20 -2.46 -11.97
C PHE A 107 9.56 -1.08 -12.14
N ASP A 108 10.20 -0.01 -11.65
CA ASP A 108 9.66 1.36 -11.74
C ASP A 108 9.44 1.79 -13.20
N SER A 109 8.31 2.46 -13.43
CA SER A 109 8.06 3.11 -14.70
C SER A 109 8.91 4.37 -14.87
N LYS A 110 9.16 4.75 -16.12
CA LYS A 110 9.86 6.01 -16.45
C LYS A 110 9.15 7.23 -15.85
N VAL A 111 7.81 7.28 -15.92
CA VAL A 111 7.01 8.37 -15.35
C VAL A 111 7.21 8.47 -13.83
N THR A 112 7.31 7.34 -13.14
CA THR A 112 7.53 7.30 -11.69
C THR A 112 8.87 7.88 -11.29
N THR A 113 9.95 7.43 -11.94
CA THR A 113 11.30 7.94 -11.66
C THR A 113 11.43 9.43 -12.00
N GLU A 114 10.78 9.89 -13.07
CA GLU A 114 10.70 11.31 -13.42
C GLU A 114 9.92 12.12 -12.38
N ASN A 115 8.76 11.66 -11.93
CA ASN A 115 7.97 12.33 -10.89
C ASN A 115 8.75 12.46 -9.59
N ILE A 116 9.41 11.38 -9.14
CA ILE A 116 10.27 11.42 -7.94
C ILE A 116 11.39 12.45 -8.12
N SER A 117 12.06 12.46 -9.28
CA SER A 117 13.11 13.43 -9.59
C SER A 117 12.59 14.87 -9.56
N ARG A 118 11.44 15.15 -10.19
CA ARG A 118 10.79 16.47 -10.20
C ARG A 118 10.48 16.95 -8.77
N ILE A 119 9.91 16.08 -7.93
CA ILE A 119 9.59 16.38 -6.53
C ILE A 119 10.87 16.72 -5.76
N CYS A 120 11.90 15.88 -5.86
CA CYS A 120 13.15 16.07 -5.10
C CYS A 120 13.86 17.37 -5.53
N ASN A 121 13.95 17.64 -6.83
CA ASN A 121 14.64 18.80 -7.38
C ASN A 121 13.91 20.10 -7.07
N THR A 122 12.59 20.15 -7.29
CA THR A 122 11.79 21.36 -7.09
C THR A 122 11.66 21.70 -5.60
N PHE A 123 11.40 20.71 -4.76
CA PHE A 123 11.20 20.94 -3.32
C PHE A 123 12.48 20.86 -2.49
N LYS A 124 13.62 20.57 -3.14
CA LYS A 124 14.96 20.44 -2.53
C LYS A 124 14.96 19.45 -1.37
N LEU A 125 14.39 18.27 -1.60
CA LEU A 125 14.29 17.18 -0.62
C LEU A 125 15.35 16.13 -0.89
N ASP A 126 16.03 15.69 0.17
CA ASP A 126 17.02 14.63 0.07
C ASP A 126 16.35 13.27 -0.15
N LEU A 127 16.89 12.47 -1.07
CA LEU A 127 16.38 11.15 -1.43
C LEU A 127 17.43 10.07 -1.20
N ILE A 128 17.04 9.01 -0.48
CA ILE A 128 17.78 7.75 -0.42
C ILE A 128 17.08 6.75 -1.34
N VAL A 129 17.79 6.27 -2.35
CA VAL A 129 17.34 5.16 -3.20
C VAL A 129 18.02 3.88 -2.71
N GLU A 130 17.24 2.94 -2.19
CA GLU A 130 17.73 1.59 -1.90
C GLU A 130 17.41 0.69 -3.08
N ARG A 131 18.45 0.04 -3.60
CA ARG A 131 18.32 -1.02 -4.60
C ARG A 131 18.52 -2.37 -3.93
N PRO A 132 17.47 -3.20 -3.78
CA PRO A 132 17.63 -4.55 -3.26
C PRO A 132 18.52 -5.39 -4.20
N ASP A 133 19.09 -6.47 -3.67
CA ASP A 133 19.82 -7.45 -4.47
C ASP A 133 18.88 -8.04 -5.54
N GLU A 134 19.12 -7.70 -6.81
CA GLU A 134 18.19 -7.98 -7.92
C GLU A 134 17.92 -9.47 -8.07
N ALA A 135 18.97 -10.31 -8.04
CA ALA A 135 18.83 -11.75 -8.16
C ALA A 135 17.94 -12.32 -7.04
N GLN A 136 18.18 -11.89 -5.79
CA GLN A 136 17.40 -12.34 -4.65
C GLN A 136 15.95 -11.82 -4.68
N PHE A 137 15.72 -10.58 -5.09
CA PHE A 137 14.40 -9.97 -5.13
C PHE A 137 13.54 -10.57 -6.24
N ASN A 138 14.10 -10.73 -7.45
CA ASN A 138 13.41 -11.36 -8.57
C ASN A 138 13.07 -12.82 -8.27
N ASP A 139 13.97 -13.57 -7.62
CA ASP A 139 13.70 -14.95 -7.16
C ASP A 139 12.56 -15.01 -6.13
N LEU A 140 12.44 -14.01 -5.26
CA LEU A 140 11.31 -13.89 -4.32
C LEU A 140 9.99 -13.61 -5.04
N VAL A 141 9.95 -12.66 -5.97
CA VAL A 141 8.75 -12.38 -6.77
C VAL A 141 8.31 -13.65 -7.49
N ARG A 142 9.25 -14.34 -8.15
CA ARG A 142 9.01 -15.64 -8.80
C ARG A 142 8.47 -16.68 -7.82
N ALA A 143 9.07 -16.79 -6.63
CA ALA A 143 8.64 -17.74 -5.59
C ALA A 143 7.24 -17.44 -5.07
N PHE A 144 6.85 -16.17 -4.96
CA PHE A 144 5.51 -15.76 -4.54
C PHE A 144 4.44 -16.04 -5.62
N ILE A 145 4.77 -15.83 -6.89
CA ILE A 145 3.88 -16.23 -7.98
C ILE A 145 3.69 -17.75 -7.96
N LEU A 146 4.76 -18.55 -7.88
CA LEU A 146 4.68 -20.02 -7.74
C LEU A 146 3.90 -20.46 -6.49
N ALA A 147 4.00 -19.70 -5.40
CA ALA A 147 3.22 -19.96 -4.19
C ALA A 147 1.72 -19.70 -4.38
N GLY A 148 1.32 -18.98 -5.42
CA GLY A 148 -0.06 -18.73 -5.79
C GLY A 148 -0.83 -17.84 -4.81
N VAL A 149 -0.16 -16.87 -4.17
CA VAL A 149 -0.71 -15.98 -3.13
C VAL A 149 -0.93 -14.55 -3.66
N PRO A 150 -1.95 -13.81 -3.19
CA PRO A 150 -2.39 -12.56 -3.84
C PRO A 150 -1.47 -11.34 -3.62
N ASP A 151 -0.98 -11.10 -2.40
CA ASP A 151 -0.20 -9.91 -2.06
C ASP A 151 1.30 -10.17 -2.25
N ILE A 152 1.82 -9.82 -3.43
CA ILE A 152 3.25 -9.93 -3.74
C ILE A 152 3.99 -8.60 -3.46
N CYS A 153 3.27 -7.48 -3.46
CA CYS A 153 3.80 -6.14 -3.16
C CYS A 153 4.39 -6.04 -1.74
N LEU A 154 3.95 -6.90 -0.81
CA LEU A 154 4.54 -7.01 0.53
C LEU A 154 6.06 -7.21 0.54
N LEU A 155 6.65 -7.71 -0.55
CA LEU A 155 8.10 -7.88 -0.69
C LEU A 155 8.80 -6.52 -0.69
N GLN A 156 8.32 -5.58 -1.52
CA GLN A 156 8.84 -4.23 -1.61
C GLN A 156 8.60 -3.47 -0.29
N ASP A 157 7.39 -3.58 0.28
CA ASP A 157 7.06 -2.98 1.59
C ASP A 157 7.98 -3.49 2.71
N SER A 158 8.31 -4.78 2.69
CA SER A 158 9.20 -5.39 3.67
C SER A 158 10.62 -4.82 3.58
N VAL A 159 11.11 -4.57 2.37
CA VAL A 159 12.40 -3.89 2.17
C VAL A 159 12.30 -2.42 2.61
N LEU A 160 11.27 -1.71 2.15
CA LEU A 160 11.00 -0.32 2.50
C LEU A 160 11.01 -0.11 4.01
N PHE A 161 10.14 -0.79 4.75
CA PHE A 161 10.04 -0.62 6.20
C PHE A 161 11.33 -1.00 6.93
N SER A 162 12.03 -2.04 6.46
CA SER A 162 13.31 -2.45 7.05
C SER A 162 14.38 -1.36 6.95
N ILE A 163 14.54 -0.74 5.78
CA ILE A 163 15.50 0.34 5.57
C ILE A 163 15.04 1.61 6.26
N LEU A 164 13.77 1.96 6.13
CA LEU A 164 13.12 3.11 6.76
C LEU A 164 13.39 3.16 8.26
N TYR A 165 13.14 2.07 8.99
CA TYR A 165 13.39 2.03 10.44
C TYR A 165 14.88 2.14 10.79
N ARG A 166 15.78 1.59 9.98
CA ARG A 166 17.23 1.71 10.21
C ARG A 166 17.73 3.13 9.95
N THR A 167 17.25 3.74 8.89
CA THR A 167 17.53 5.14 8.53
C THR A 167 17.00 6.08 9.61
N ALA A 168 15.81 5.81 10.14
CA ALA A 168 15.23 6.56 11.25
C ALA A 168 16.15 6.56 12.48
N VAL A 169 16.62 5.37 12.89
CA VAL A 169 17.53 5.22 14.04
C VAL A 169 18.88 5.88 13.77
N LYS A 170 19.48 5.65 12.60
CA LYS A 170 20.77 6.23 12.20
C LYS A 170 20.75 7.76 12.25
N ASN A 171 19.66 8.38 11.79
CA ASN A 171 19.50 9.83 11.71
C ASN A 171 18.75 10.43 12.92
N LYS A 172 18.43 9.62 13.94
CA LYS A 172 17.69 10.03 15.16
C LYS A 172 16.34 10.70 14.85
N ILE A 173 15.66 10.23 13.81
CA ILE A 173 14.36 10.73 13.37
C ILE A 173 13.25 9.97 14.11
N GLY A 174 12.34 10.72 14.74
CA GLY A 174 11.24 10.16 15.53
C GLY A 174 9.90 10.07 14.79
N TYR A 175 9.80 10.65 13.58
CA TYR A 175 8.55 10.79 12.86
C TYR A 175 8.63 10.24 11.44
N PHE A 176 7.64 9.41 11.10
CA PHE A 176 7.38 8.89 9.77
C PHE A 176 6.08 9.50 9.22
N LEU A 177 6.14 10.16 8.07
CA LEU A 177 4.94 10.64 7.36
C LEU A 177 4.42 9.54 6.44
N SER A 178 3.13 9.22 6.55
CA SER A 178 2.46 8.21 5.74
C SER A 178 1.54 8.87 4.72
N GLY A 179 1.56 8.37 3.48
CA GLY A 179 0.61 8.71 2.41
C GLY A 179 -0.78 8.09 2.58
N PHE A 180 -0.98 7.22 3.59
CA PHE A 180 -2.28 6.61 3.82
C PHE A 180 -3.33 7.67 4.09
N ASN A 181 -4.49 7.58 3.43
CA ASN A 181 -5.55 8.57 3.52
C ASN A 181 -6.94 7.92 3.64
N PHE A 182 -7.85 8.62 4.30
CA PHE A 182 -9.22 8.14 4.47
C PHE A 182 -10.00 8.19 3.14
N SER A 183 -9.80 9.27 2.36
CA SER A 183 -10.61 9.56 1.18
C SER A 183 -10.57 8.48 0.11
N LEU A 184 -9.41 7.87 -0.12
CA LEU A 184 -9.17 6.89 -1.18
C LEU A 184 -8.90 5.47 -0.65
N GLU A 185 -8.68 5.29 0.66
CA GLU A 185 -8.24 4.02 1.26
C GLU A 185 -8.94 3.64 2.58
N SER A 186 -10.10 4.24 2.87
CA SER A 186 -10.92 3.88 4.05
C SER A 186 -11.49 2.46 3.99
N ILE A 187 -11.65 1.89 2.79
CA ILE A 187 -12.08 0.52 2.57
C ILE A 187 -10.92 -0.26 1.96
N THR A 188 -10.46 -1.28 2.70
CA THR A 188 -9.43 -2.24 2.28
C THR A 188 -9.95 -3.66 2.50
N GLN A 189 -9.77 -4.53 1.50
CA GLN A 189 -10.19 -5.93 1.62
C GLN A 189 -9.35 -6.65 2.68
N SER A 190 -10.02 -7.37 3.56
CA SER A 190 -9.41 -8.11 4.65
C SER A 190 -8.69 -9.36 4.16
N GLY A 191 -7.71 -9.82 4.93
CA GLY A 191 -7.07 -11.13 4.72
C GLY A 191 -6.03 -11.16 3.60
N MET A 192 -5.61 -9.99 3.09
CA MET A 192 -4.56 -9.88 2.07
C MET A 192 -3.21 -9.46 2.65
N ASP A 193 -3.19 -8.68 3.72
CA ASP A 193 -1.95 -8.05 4.21
C ASP A 193 -1.11 -8.98 5.12
N TYR A 194 0.03 -9.47 4.62
CA TYR A 194 0.92 -10.36 5.38
C TYR A 194 2.40 -9.96 5.35
N THR A 195 2.79 -8.91 6.05
CA THR A 195 4.20 -8.45 6.04
C THR A 195 5.01 -8.95 7.24
N ASP A 196 5.76 -10.05 7.10
CA ASP A 196 6.83 -10.43 8.05
C ASP A 196 7.93 -11.30 7.41
N ARG A 197 9.19 -11.09 7.82
CA ARG A 197 10.34 -11.85 7.31
C ARG A 197 10.19 -13.37 7.41
N LEU A 198 9.49 -13.90 8.42
CA LEU A 198 9.35 -15.34 8.58
C LEU A 198 8.50 -15.93 7.45
N HIS A 199 7.44 -15.22 7.05
CA HIS A 199 6.56 -15.61 5.95
C HIS A 199 7.29 -15.61 4.62
N ILE A 200 7.99 -14.51 4.32
CA ILE A 200 8.78 -14.36 3.10
C ILE A 200 9.84 -15.47 2.99
N ARG A 201 10.56 -15.76 4.09
CA ARG A 201 11.57 -16.82 4.12
C ARG A 201 10.98 -18.23 3.99
N ASP A 202 9.76 -18.47 4.45
CA ASP A 202 9.11 -19.78 4.30
C ASP A 202 8.75 -20.06 2.84
N ILE A 203 8.17 -19.08 2.15
CA ILE A 203 7.85 -19.17 0.72
C ILE A 203 9.13 -19.33 -0.10
N HIS A 204 10.15 -18.51 0.15
CA HIS A 204 11.46 -18.63 -0.50
C HIS A 204 12.09 -20.02 -0.30
N ARG A 205 12.00 -20.59 0.90
CA ARG A 205 12.54 -21.93 1.15
C ARG A 205 11.86 -23.02 0.31
N LYS A 206 10.57 -22.84 0.00
CA LYS A 206 9.77 -23.83 -0.75
C LYS A 206 9.91 -23.68 -2.27
N PHE A 207 10.04 -22.45 -2.77
CA PHE A 207 9.98 -22.15 -4.21
C PHE A 207 11.13 -21.29 -4.74
N GLY A 208 12.02 -20.82 -3.87
CA GLY A 208 13.22 -20.06 -4.24
C GLY A 208 14.28 -20.97 -4.85
N GLN A 209 15.03 -20.42 -5.80
CA GLN A 209 16.11 -21.13 -6.49
C GLN A 209 17.47 -20.49 -6.18
N VAL A 210 17.48 -19.20 -5.84
CA VAL A 210 18.69 -18.46 -5.48
C VAL A 210 19.00 -18.68 -3.99
N PRO A 211 20.23 -19.09 -3.63
CA PRO A 211 20.61 -19.21 -2.22
C PRO A 211 20.47 -17.89 -1.46
N TRP A 212 19.90 -17.95 -0.25
CA TRP A 212 19.66 -16.76 0.56
C TRP A 212 20.98 -16.08 1.00
N THR A 213 21.30 -14.93 0.40
CA THR A 213 22.59 -14.23 0.65
C THR A 213 22.63 -13.44 1.97
N GLY A 214 21.46 -13.15 2.57
CA GLY A 214 21.36 -12.30 3.76
C GLY A 214 21.57 -10.79 3.51
N LYS A 215 21.84 -10.40 2.25
CA LYS A 215 21.94 -9.00 1.85
C LYS A 215 20.59 -8.32 1.88
N LEU A 216 19.54 -8.97 1.38
CA LEU A 216 18.18 -8.43 1.37
C LEU A 216 17.64 -8.28 2.79
N LYS A 217 17.30 -7.06 3.16
CA LYS A 217 16.91 -6.70 4.53
C LYS A 217 15.40 -6.68 4.63
N LEU A 218 14.83 -7.71 5.26
CA LEU A 218 13.39 -7.84 5.41
C LEU A 218 12.87 -7.31 6.75
N PHE A 219 11.69 -6.69 6.68
CA PHE A 219 10.93 -6.22 7.81
C PHE A 219 10.54 -7.35 8.77
N SER A 220 10.51 -7.05 10.07
CA SER A 220 9.86 -7.92 11.05
C SER A 220 8.92 -7.12 11.93
N ILE A 221 7.74 -7.69 12.16
CA ILE A 221 6.76 -7.09 13.04
C ILE A 221 7.26 -7.02 14.49
N PHE A 222 8.12 -7.97 14.89
CA PHE A 222 8.75 -7.98 16.21
C PHE A 222 9.67 -6.78 16.35
N ASP A 223 10.56 -6.56 15.37
CA ASP A 223 11.47 -5.42 15.37
C ASP A 223 10.69 -4.10 15.36
N LYS A 224 9.60 -4.00 14.57
CA LYS A 224 8.73 -2.80 14.58
C LYS A 224 8.22 -2.46 15.97
N ARG A 225 7.66 -3.45 16.67
CA ARG A 225 6.97 -3.21 17.95
C ARG A 225 7.94 -3.00 19.09
N ILE A 226 8.89 -3.91 19.23
CA ILE A 226 9.79 -3.95 20.37
C ILE A 226 10.99 -3.06 20.11
N LYS A 227 11.74 -3.30 19.03
CA LYS A 227 12.97 -2.53 18.77
C LYS A 227 12.66 -1.06 18.46
N TYR A 228 11.84 -0.80 17.44
CA TYR A 228 11.66 0.56 16.91
C TYR A 228 10.58 1.36 17.63
N GLY A 229 9.47 0.72 17.99
CA GLY A 229 8.39 1.34 18.74
C GLY A 229 8.79 1.63 20.19
N PHE A 230 9.23 0.60 20.92
CA PHE A 230 9.50 0.74 22.36
C PHE A 230 10.84 1.43 22.65
N PHE A 231 11.95 1.06 22.01
CA PHE A 231 13.26 1.66 22.33
C PHE A 231 13.58 2.95 21.57
N HIS A 232 13.02 3.16 20.37
CA HIS A 232 13.32 4.34 19.55
C HIS A 232 12.16 5.33 19.40
N ASN A 233 10.97 5.00 19.92
CA ASN A 233 9.79 5.87 19.93
C ASN A 233 9.44 6.48 18.55
N ILE A 234 9.62 5.69 17.48
CA ILE A 234 9.32 6.12 16.12
C ILE A 234 7.80 6.10 15.91
N LYS A 235 7.22 7.24 15.57
CA LYS A 235 5.78 7.46 15.42
C LYS A 235 5.42 7.65 13.94
N SER A 236 4.30 7.08 13.53
CA SER A 236 3.71 7.36 12.22
C SER A 236 2.65 8.45 12.35
N PHE A 237 2.71 9.44 11.47
CA PHE A 237 1.71 10.50 11.33
C PHE A 237 1.11 10.43 9.92
N LYS A 238 -0.20 10.69 9.81
CA LYS A 238 -0.97 10.58 8.57
C LYS A 238 -1.57 11.95 8.23
N PRO A 239 -0.82 12.84 7.55
CA PRO A 239 -1.27 14.22 7.31
C PRO A 239 -2.62 14.31 6.59
N LEU A 240 -2.88 13.39 5.65
CA LEU A 240 -4.06 13.41 4.79
C LEU A 240 -5.37 13.07 5.52
N PHE A 241 -5.31 12.63 6.78
CA PHE A 241 -6.50 12.45 7.63
C PHE A 241 -7.03 13.77 8.19
N PHE A 242 -6.25 14.85 8.09
CA PHE A 242 -6.54 16.17 8.69
C PHE A 242 -6.78 17.26 7.64
N LEU A 243 -7.07 16.85 6.41
CA LEU A 243 -7.25 17.71 5.25
C LEU A 243 -8.42 17.21 4.41
N ASP A 244 -9.11 18.12 3.73
CA ASP A 244 -10.02 17.78 2.64
C ASP A 244 -9.21 17.32 1.40
N PHE A 245 -8.58 16.15 1.53
CA PHE A 245 -7.76 15.54 0.50
C PHE A 245 -8.65 15.02 -0.63
N ASN A 246 -8.58 15.70 -1.79
CA ASN A 246 -9.27 15.32 -3.02
C ASN A 246 -8.25 14.97 -4.10
N ALA A 247 -8.43 13.82 -4.76
CA ALA A 247 -7.46 13.32 -5.73
C ALA A 247 -7.24 14.28 -6.90
N GLY A 248 -8.33 14.82 -7.48
CA GLY A 248 -8.26 15.73 -8.62
C GLY A 248 -7.53 17.03 -8.29
N ARG A 249 -7.84 17.64 -7.13
CA ARG A 249 -7.13 18.85 -6.68
C ARG A 249 -5.66 18.57 -6.39
N ALA A 250 -5.35 17.46 -5.72
CA ALA A 250 -3.97 17.07 -5.43
C ALA A 250 -3.14 16.89 -6.71
N PHE A 251 -3.72 16.34 -7.78
CA PHE A 251 -3.06 16.26 -9.08
C PHE A 251 -2.77 17.65 -9.66
N SER A 252 -3.76 18.52 -9.71
CA SER A 252 -3.58 19.89 -10.24
C SER A 252 -2.53 20.66 -9.45
N GLU A 253 -2.59 20.62 -8.12
CA GLU A 253 -1.62 21.30 -7.25
C GLU A 253 -0.19 20.77 -7.46
N LEU A 254 0.01 19.45 -7.57
CA LEU A 254 1.33 18.87 -7.83
C LEU A 254 1.84 19.17 -9.24
N ASN A 255 0.95 19.15 -10.24
CA ASN A 255 1.31 19.48 -11.62
C ASN A 255 1.77 20.94 -11.71
N GLU A 256 1.02 21.86 -11.12
CA GLU A 256 1.37 23.29 -11.07
C GLU A 256 2.65 23.53 -10.26
N ALA A 257 2.85 22.81 -9.15
CA ALA A 257 3.99 23.02 -8.26
C ALA A 257 5.31 22.48 -8.83
N CYS A 258 5.31 21.29 -9.45
CA CYS A 258 6.55 20.63 -9.89
C CYS A 258 6.45 19.86 -11.23
N GLY A 259 5.37 20.02 -11.98
CA GLY A 259 5.17 19.29 -13.25
C GLY A 259 4.91 17.80 -13.06
N TYR A 260 4.32 17.40 -11.94
CA TYR A 260 3.92 16.01 -11.70
C TYR A 260 2.98 15.51 -12.80
N GLU A 261 3.22 14.30 -13.31
CA GLU A 261 2.41 13.68 -14.36
C GLU A 261 1.65 12.45 -13.85
N PHE A 262 0.40 12.30 -14.29
CA PHE A 262 -0.42 11.15 -13.95
C PHE A 262 -0.09 9.95 -14.86
N TYR A 263 0.16 8.80 -14.26
CA TYR A 263 0.57 7.56 -14.94
C TYR A 263 -0.60 6.58 -15.22
N GLY A 264 -1.85 7.04 -15.09
CA GLY A 264 -3.04 6.37 -15.62
C GLY A 264 -4.02 5.81 -14.58
N ASN A 265 -3.56 5.09 -13.56
CA ASN A 265 -4.45 4.55 -12.51
C ASN A 265 -3.76 4.52 -11.14
N LYS A 266 -4.55 4.42 -10.06
CA LYS A 266 -4.04 4.37 -8.69
C LYS A 266 -3.13 3.14 -8.50
N HIS A 267 -1.97 3.35 -7.86
CA HIS A 267 -0.98 2.30 -7.53
C HIS A 267 -0.36 1.57 -8.74
N CYS A 268 -0.32 2.21 -9.92
CA CYS A 268 0.33 1.72 -11.13
C CYS A 268 1.71 2.36 -11.41
N GLU A 269 2.44 2.79 -10.38
CA GLU A 269 3.79 3.38 -10.51
C GLU A 269 4.85 2.40 -11.02
N SER A 270 4.69 1.11 -10.70
CA SER A 270 5.60 0.03 -11.06
C SER A 270 4.92 -0.95 -12.01
N THR A 271 5.69 -1.43 -12.99
CA THR A 271 5.23 -2.43 -13.98
C THR A 271 4.80 -3.73 -13.28
N LEU A 272 5.50 -4.12 -12.21
CA LEU A 272 5.12 -5.28 -11.39
C LEU A 272 3.79 -5.03 -10.67
N ILE A 273 3.61 -3.88 -10.03
CA ILE A 273 2.37 -3.58 -9.29
C ILE A 273 1.18 -3.50 -10.26
N LYS A 274 1.37 -2.86 -11.41
CA LYS A 274 0.36 -2.82 -12.48
C LYS A 274 -0.01 -4.23 -12.94
N PHE A 275 0.98 -5.07 -13.26
CA PHE A 275 0.76 -6.48 -13.59
C PHE A 275 -0.06 -7.21 -12.51
N LEU A 276 0.29 -7.03 -11.24
CA LEU A 276 -0.37 -7.70 -10.13
C LEU A 276 -1.83 -7.25 -9.96
N GLN A 277 -2.09 -5.94 -9.99
CA GLN A 277 -3.42 -5.39 -9.74
C GLN A 277 -4.39 -5.57 -10.90
N VAL A 278 -3.87 -5.51 -12.12
CA VAL A 278 -4.68 -5.48 -13.34
C VAL A 278 -4.89 -6.86 -13.94
N TYR A 279 -3.99 -7.81 -13.66
CA TYR A 279 -4.05 -9.15 -14.24
C TYR A 279 -3.96 -10.28 -13.22
N TYR A 280 -2.91 -10.33 -12.42
CA TYR A 280 -2.76 -11.45 -11.47
C TYR A 280 -3.94 -11.56 -10.49
N LEU A 281 -4.33 -10.45 -9.86
CA LEU A 281 -5.43 -10.39 -8.90
C LEU A 281 -6.82 -10.62 -9.55
N PRO A 282 -7.19 -9.95 -10.66
CA PRO A 282 -8.51 -10.15 -11.27
C PRO A 282 -8.67 -11.56 -11.86
N PHE A 283 -7.66 -12.12 -12.53
CA PHE A 283 -7.83 -13.38 -13.25
C PHE A 283 -7.63 -14.61 -12.36
N LYS A 284 -6.73 -14.57 -11.35
CA LYS A 284 -6.50 -15.71 -10.45
C LYS A 284 -7.39 -15.70 -9.21
N PHE A 285 -7.70 -14.52 -8.67
CA PHE A 285 -8.41 -14.37 -7.40
C PHE A 285 -9.78 -13.71 -7.52
N ASN A 286 -10.15 -13.25 -8.72
CA ASN A 286 -11.37 -12.45 -8.96
C ASN A 286 -11.41 -11.13 -8.15
N ILE A 287 -10.23 -10.61 -7.80
CA ILE A 287 -10.07 -9.40 -7.00
C ILE A 287 -9.85 -8.22 -7.95
N ASP A 288 -10.82 -7.30 -8.00
CA ASP A 288 -10.65 -5.98 -8.63
C ASP A 288 -10.45 -4.91 -7.56
N LYS A 289 -9.21 -4.41 -7.42
CA LYS A 289 -8.84 -3.39 -6.43
C LYS A 289 -9.60 -2.08 -6.62
N ARG A 290 -10.08 -1.78 -7.83
CA ARG A 290 -10.90 -0.57 -8.09
C ARG A 290 -12.16 -0.57 -7.25
N LYS A 291 -12.75 -1.73 -6.94
CA LYS A 291 -13.94 -1.81 -6.06
C LYS A 291 -13.67 -1.23 -4.67
N SER A 292 -12.49 -1.51 -4.11
CA SER A 292 -12.07 -1.00 -2.79
C SER A 292 -11.82 0.52 -2.84
N HIS A 293 -11.07 0.98 -3.85
CA HIS A 293 -10.76 2.40 -4.03
C HIS A 293 -12.02 3.23 -4.31
N TYR A 294 -12.86 2.82 -5.25
CA TYR A 294 -14.11 3.52 -5.58
C TYR A 294 -15.10 3.48 -4.42
N SER A 295 -15.16 2.38 -3.66
CA SER A 295 -15.99 2.35 -2.45
C SER A 295 -15.51 3.36 -1.40
N SER A 296 -14.19 3.54 -1.25
CA SER A 296 -13.62 4.58 -0.37
C SER A 296 -13.98 5.99 -0.86
N MET A 297 -13.90 6.22 -2.18
CA MET A 297 -14.31 7.49 -2.82
C MET A 297 -15.80 7.77 -2.69
N ILE A 298 -16.65 6.74 -2.66
CA ILE A 298 -18.09 6.89 -2.38
C ILE A 298 -18.30 7.31 -0.92
N VAL A 299 -17.60 6.69 0.03
CA VAL A 299 -17.70 7.03 1.46
C VAL A 299 -17.22 8.45 1.73
N SER A 300 -16.17 8.91 1.03
CA SER A 300 -15.65 10.27 1.16
C SER A 300 -16.38 11.31 0.30
N GLY A 301 -17.40 10.91 -0.47
CA GLY A 301 -18.20 11.81 -1.30
C GLY A 301 -17.51 12.29 -2.59
N GLN A 302 -16.37 11.71 -2.98
CA GLN A 302 -15.63 12.09 -4.19
C GLN A 302 -16.13 11.38 -5.46
N LEU A 303 -16.91 10.32 -5.32
CA LEU A 303 -17.45 9.55 -6.44
C LEU A 303 -18.86 9.07 -6.11
N THR A 304 -19.80 9.18 -7.05
CA THR A 304 -21.11 8.57 -6.86
C THR A 304 -21.05 7.07 -7.14
N ARG A 305 -21.95 6.29 -6.53
CA ARG A 305 -22.06 4.86 -6.82
C ARG A 305 -22.34 4.59 -8.31
N LYS A 306 -23.14 5.43 -8.96
CA LYS A 306 -23.47 5.30 -10.39
C LYS A 306 -22.20 5.44 -11.24
N GLU A 307 -21.42 6.49 -11.02
CA GLU A 307 -20.14 6.71 -11.73
C GLU A 307 -19.14 5.58 -11.48
N ALA A 308 -19.03 5.11 -10.22
CA ALA A 308 -18.19 3.97 -9.89
C ALA A 308 -18.56 2.71 -10.68
N MET A 309 -19.86 2.42 -10.79
CA MET A 309 -20.36 1.26 -11.55
C MET A 309 -20.08 1.41 -13.06
N GLU A 310 -20.18 2.61 -13.63
CA GLU A 310 -19.81 2.84 -15.03
C GLU A 310 -18.30 2.65 -15.24
N LYS A 311 -17.46 3.22 -14.38
CA LYS A 311 -16.00 3.05 -14.44
C LYS A 311 -15.54 1.60 -14.31
N LEU A 312 -16.24 0.80 -13.51
CA LEU A 312 -15.92 -0.64 -13.37
C LEU A 312 -16.18 -1.45 -14.64
N LYS A 313 -17.03 -0.97 -15.56
CA LYS A 313 -17.26 -1.62 -16.87
C LYS A 313 -16.11 -1.37 -17.84
N GLU A 314 -15.32 -0.31 -17.63
CA GLU A 314 -14.20 0.01 -18.51
C GLU A 314 -13.10 -1.06 -18.35
N PRO A 315 -12.51 -1.52 -19.47
CA PRO A 315 -11.36 -2.42 -19.42
C PRO A 315 -10.19 -1.73 -18.71
N GLN A 316 -9.42 -2.51 -17.95
CA GLN A 316 -8.31 -1.96 -17.15
C GLN A 316 -7.04 -1.72 -17.97
N PHE A 317 -6.94 -2.31 -19.16
CA PHE A 317 -5.75 -2.27 -20.00
C PHE A 317 -6.09 -2.53 -21.47
N ASP A 318 -5.17 -2.14 -22.34
CA ASP A 318 -5.10 -2.57 -23.73
C ASP A 318 -4.33 -3.91 -23.81
N ASP A 319 -4.94 -4.92 -24.43
CA ASP A 319 -4.40 -6.29 -24.42
C ASP A 319 -3.00 -6.39 -25.04
N LEU A 320 -2.69 -5.62 -26.09
CA LEU A 320 -1.40 -5.71 -26.77
C LEU A 320 -0.29 -5.15 -25.90
N ILE A 321 -0.47 -3.93 -25.39
CA ILE A 321 0.52 -3.25 -24.54
C ILE A 321 0.75 -4.04 -23.26
N PHE A 322 -0.32 -4.59 -22.70
CA PHE A 322 -0.24 -5.27 -21.42
C PHE A 322 0.43 -6.64 -21.52
N ASN A 323 0.28 -7.37 -22.63
CA ASN A 323 1.02 -8.61 -22.86
C ASN A 323 2.54 -8.38 -22.89
N GLN A 324 3.01 -7.25 -23.44
CA GLN A 324 4.44 -6.89 -23.40
C GLN A 324 4.93 -6.62 -21.97
N GLU A 325 4.09 -6.01 -21.12
CA GLU A 325 4.41 -5.80 -19.70
C GLU A 325 4.46 -7.12 -18.93
N ILE A 326 3.54 -8.06 -19.20
CA ILE A 326 3.59 -9.42 -18.64
C ILE A 326 4.91 -10.09 -19.04
N ASP A 327 5.25 -10.08 -20.34
CA ASP A 327 6.48 -10.70 -20.84
C ASP A 327 7.72 -10.09 -20.19
N PHE A 328 7.76 -8.76 -20.02
CA PHE A 328 8.83 -8.09 -19.30
C PHE A 328 8.96 -8.61 -17.85
N VAL A 329 7.85 -8.69 -17.11
CA VAL A 329 7.86 -9.18 -15.73
C VAL A 329 8.34 -10.63 -15.67
N LEU A 330 7.78 -11.52 -16.50
CA LEU A 330 8.14 -12.94 -16.54
C LEU A 330 9.61 -13.15 -16.90
N ASN A 331 10.11 -12.45 -17.92
CA ASN A 331 11.51 -12.50 -18.31
C ASN A 331 12.43 -12.02 -17.19
N LYS A 332 12.10 -10.88 -16.53
CA LYS A 332 12.92 -10.31 -15.46
C LYS A 332 13.02 -11.23 -14.24
N ILE A 333 11.96 -11.97 -13.93
CA ILE A 333 11.95 -12.93 -12.81
C ILE A 333 12.40 -14.34 -13.21
N GLY A 334 12.71 -14.58 -14.49
CA GLY A 334 13.12 -15.89 -15.01
C GLY A 334 12.02 -16.95 -14.94
N MET A 335 10.77 -16.57 -15.18
CA MET A 335 9.62 -17.48 -15.21
C MET A 335 9.19 -17.78 -16.65
N THR A 336 9.00 -19.06 -16.98
CA THR A 336 8.47 -19.45 -18.29
C THR A 336 6.98 -19.13 -18.39
N LYS A 337 6.50 -18.86 -19.61
CA LYS A 337 5.06 -18.63 -19.85
C LYS A 337 4.22 -19.86 -19.47
N ASP A 338 4.71 -21.06 -19.75
CA ASP A 338 4.04 -22.32 -19.40
C ASP A 338 3.88 -22.49 -17.88
N ASP A 339 4.94 -22.19 -17.10
CA ASP A 339 4.85 -22.23 -15.63
C ASP A 339 3.85 -21.20 -15.11
N PHE A 340 3.90 -19.99 -15.67
CA PHE A 340 2.99 -18.93 -15.28
C PHE A 340 1.53 -19.30 -15.57
N ASP A 341 1.23 -19.76 -16.79
CA ASP A 341 -0.13 -20.12 -17.20
C ASP A 341 -0.66 -21.33 -16.41
N ARG A 342 0.21 -22.31 -16.11
CA ARG A 342 -0.12 -23.39 -15.17
C ARG A 342 -0.53 -22.84 -13.81
N ILE A 343 0.28 -21.97 -13.21
CA ILE A 343 -0.03 -21.36 -11.91
C ILE A 343 -1.31 -20.53 -11.94
N MET A 344 -1.57 -19.79 -13.03
CA MET A 344 -2.80 -19.03 -13.20
C MET A 344 -4.04 -19.93 -13.28
N SER A 345 -3.91 -21.14 -13.83
CA SER A 345 -4.99 -22.13 -13.92
C SER A 345 -5.27 -22.86 -12.59
N GLU A 346 -4.29 -22.91 -11.69
CA GLU A 346 -4.44 -23.56 -10.39
C GLU A 346 -5.33 -22.74 -9.44
N PRO A 347 -6.07 -23.40 -8.51
CA PRO A 347 -6.83 -22.70 -7.49
C PRO A 347 -5.98 -21.69 -6.69
N PRO A 348 -6.52 -20.52 -6.33
CA PRO A 348 -5.81 -19.53 -5.54
C PRO A 348 -5.46 -20.09 -4.15
N ARG A 349 -4.29 -19.70 -3.63
CA ARG A 349 -3.84 -20.01 -2.27
C ARG A 349 -3.87 -18.77 -1.40
N LEU A 350 -3.90 -18.99 -0.08
CA LEU A 350 -3.89 -17.91 0.90
C LEU A 350 -2.49 -17.79 1.51
N HIS A 351 -2.10 -16.58 1.92
CA HIS A 351 -0.87 -16.40 2.70
C HIS A 351 -0.86 -17.21 4.01
N SER A 352 -2.04 -17.52 4.57
CA SER A 352 -2.19 -18.40 5.74
C SER A 352 -1.77 -19.85 5.50
N ASP A 353 -1.61 -20.28 4.25
CA ASP A 353 -1.16 -21.63 3.89
C ASP A 353 0.37 -21.79 4.10
N TYR A 354 1.06 -20.68 4.35
CA TYR A 354 2.50 -20.62 4.61
C TYR A 354 2.77 -20.19 6.04
N ARG A 355 4.00 -20.46 6.53
CA ARG A 355 4.33 -20.13 7.92
C ARG A 355 4.24 -18.63 8.16
N THR A 356 3.70 -18.25 9.31
CA THR A 356 3.60 -16.86 9.76
C THR A 356 4.08 -16.75 11.20
N SER A 357 4.63 -15.59 11.57
CA SER A 357 5.13 -15.38 12.93
C SER A 357 4.00 -15.42 13.96
N TYR A 358 4.29 -15.91 15.17
CA TYR A 358 3.30 -15.93 16.25
C TYR A 358 2.81 -14.52 16.61
N VAL A 359 3.67 -13.50 16.49
CA VAL A 359 3.32 -12.09 16.70
C VAL A 359 2.28 -11.62 15.68
N ASN A 360 2.35 -12.06 14.41
CA ASN A 360 1.32 -11.78 13.41
C ASN A 360 -0.02 -12.43 13.81
N LYS A 361 -0.01 -13.70 14.21
CA LYS A 361 -1.23 -14.41 14.65
C LYS A 361 -1.89 -13.74 15.86
N MET A 362 -1.08 -13.34 16.85
CA MET A 362 -1.58 -12.66 18.04
C MET A 362 -2.06 -11.23 17.77
N THR A 363 -1.53 -10.55 16.75
CA THR A 363 -1.89 -9.15 16.45
C THR A 363 -3.37 -8.99 16.17
N ALA A 364 -3.95 -9.90 15.37
CA ALA A 364 -5.39 -9.88 15.09
C ALA A 364 -6.21 -10.03 16.39
N THR A 365 -5.77 -10.91 17.30
CA THR A 365 -6.42 -11.13 18.59
C THR A 365 -6.30 -9.91 19.50
N ILE A 366 -5.11 -9.31 19.59
CA ILE A 366 -4.86 -8.10 20.40
C ILE A 366 -5.67 -6.92 19.87
N LEU A 367 -5.78 -6.74 18.55
CA LEU A 367 -6.60 -5.70 17.94
C LEU A 367 -8.08 -5.91 18.25
N LYS A 368 -8.59 -7.15 18.14
CA LYS A 368 -9.97 -7.49 18.53
C LYS A 368 -10.24 -7.24 20.03
N MET A 369 -9.28 -7.57 20.89
CA MET A 369 -9.36 -7.31 22.33
C MET A 369 -9.36 -5.80 22.64
N ARG A 370 -8.47 -5.03 22.00
CA ARG A 370 -8.46 -3.57 22.12
C ARG A 370 -9.75 -2.95 21.62
N LYS A 371 -10.29 -3.43 20.49
CA LYS A 371 -11.58 -2.99 19.95
C LYS A 371 -12.70 -3.17 20.98
N LYS A 372 -12.78 -4.36 21.61
CA LYS A 372 -13.73 -4.65 22.68
C LYS A 372 -13.52 -3.85 23.97
N LEU A 373 -12.27 -3.57 24.36
CA LEU A 373 -11.94 -2.90 25.62
C LEU A 373 -12.00 -1.38 25.54
N LEU A 374 -11.70 -0.79 24.38
CA LEU A 374 -11.56 0.66 24.19
C LEU A 374 -12.67 1.26 23.32
N GLY A 375 -13.65 0.46 22.89
CA GLY A 375 -14.85 0.95 22.20
C GLY A 375 -14.57 1.60 20.85
N TYR A 376 -13.74 0.96 20.02
CA TYR A 376 -13.58 1.31 18.60
C TYR A 376 -14.39 0.38 17.70
#